data_AF-A0A7J5HWX7-F1
#
_entry.id   AF-A0A7J5HWX7-F1
#
_cell.length_a   1.000
_cell.length_b   1.000
_cell.length_c   1.000
_cell.angle_alpha   90.00
_cell.angle_beta   90.00
_cell.angle_gamma   90.00
#
_symmetry.space_group_name_H-M   'P 1'
#
loop_
_entity.id
_entity.type
_entity.pdbx_description
1 polymer ?
#
loop_
_entity_poly.entity_id
_entity_poly.type
_entity_poly.pdbx_seq_one_letter_code
_entity_poly.pdbx_strand_id
1 'polypeptide(L)'
;MYSFKEKKTHFVALRNPDVAQYDLELLAKEVPGFPQLATFSRNPKRYADDILYALLDCATREKIREYRRAMIAKEAEDAGEKKTEAPAAEKPAEKKQQMPKGETTHAEGTGPHDDIEKPETVPADNSAEELKQALDEAEARAEEAEQRADEAEEARDEAEARAEEAEQRADEAEEARDEAEARAQETEQALEEEKKKELAKVPVKSKSKRNTRKSTGTTSSTRKSK
;
A
#
# COMPACT_ATOMS: atom_id res chain seq x y z
N MET A 1 3.77 7.42 -16.72
CA MET A 1 3.21 7.01 -15.41
C MET A 1 2.89 5.53 -15.47
N TYR A 2 2.97 4.81 -14.35
CA TYR A 2 2.72 3.37 -14.29
C TYR A 2 1.28 3.03 -14.68
N SER A 3 1.09 1.90 -15.37
CA SER A 3 -0.24 1.31 -15.56
C SER A 3 -0.83 0.85 -14.23
N PHE A 4 -2.14 0.60 -14.17
CA PHE A 4 -2.79 0.13 -12.94
C PHE A 4 -2.17 -1.17 -12.39
N LYS A 5 -1.79 -2.09 -13.28
CA LYS A 5 -1.13 -3.37 -12.92
C LYS A 5 0.26 -3.12 -12.33
N GLU A 6 1.10 -2.36 -13.02
CA GLU A 6 2.47 -2.04 -12.56
C GLU A 6 2.45 -1.23 -11.27
N LYS A 7 1.50 -0.30 -11.13
CA LYS A 7 1.34 0.51 -9.93
C LYS A 7 1.11 -0.36 -8.70
N LYS A 8 0.29 -1.41 -8.81
CA LYS A 8 0.07 -2.37 -7.72
C LYS A 8 1.37 -3.10 -7.36
N THR A 9 2.13 -3.56 -8.35
CA THR A 9 3.41 -4.24 -8.12
C THR A 9 4.41 -3.35 -7.41
N HIS A 10 4.56 -2.10 -7.87
CA HIS A 10 5.47 -1.14 -7.23
C HIS A 10 4.99 -0.69 -5.85
N PHE A 11 3.68 -0.55 -5.66
CA PHE A 11 3.08 -0.25 -4.36
C PHE A 11 3.45 -1.32 -3.33
N VAL A 12 3.23 -2.60 -3.64
CA VAL A 12 3.57 -3.70 -2.72
C VAL A 12 5.08 -3.72 -2.42
N ALA A 13 5.91 -3.60 -3.46
CA ALA A 13 7.37 -3.64 -3.31
C ALA A 13 7.97 -2.44 -2.55
N LEU A 14 7.24 -1.33 -2.44
CA LEU A 14 7.66 -0.12 -1.74
C LEU A 14 6.92 0.11 -0.43
N ARG A 15 5.99 -0.77 -0.06
CA ARG A 15 5.13 -0.57 1.10
C ARG A 15 5.95 -0.59 2.37
N ASN A 16 6.06 0.56 3.03
CA ASN A 16 6.72 0.69 4.31
C ASN A 16 6.17 1.95 5.03
N PRO A 17 5.49 1.79 6.17
CA PRO A 17 4.86 2.91 6.88
C PRO A 17 5.85 3.81 7.62
N ASP A 18 7.06 3.34 7.96
CA ASP A 18 8.02 4.13 8.74
C ASP A 18 8.67 5.24 7.92
N VAL A 19 8.77 5.05 6.60
CA VAL A 19 9.31 6.04 5.66
C VAL A 19 8.26 7.01 5.11
N ALA A 20 7.01 6.91 5.58
CA ALA A 20 5.89 7.73 5.11
C ALA A 20 6.12 9.24 5.27
N GLN A 21 6.94 9.65 6.25
CA GLN A 21 7.34 11.05 6.42
C GLN A 21 8.15 11.56 5.24
N TYR A 22 9.16 10.81 4.80
CA TYR A 22 9.97 11.18 3.64
C TYR A 22 9.13 11.15 2.35
N ASP A 23 8.28 10.14 2.21
CA ASP A 23 7.38 10.03 1.08
C ASP A 23 6.43 11.24 1.00
N LEU A 24 5.90 11.71 2.14
CA LEU A 24 5.06 12.90 2.18
C LEU A 24 5.83 14.17 1.75
N GLU A 25 7.07 14.32 2.20
CA GLU A 25 7.90 15.45 1.78
C GLU A 25 8.22 15.41 0.27
N LEU A 26 8.50 14.22 -0.27
CA LEU A 26 8.68 14.04 -1.70
C LEU A 26 7.39 14.40 -2.45
N LEU A 27 6.23 13.96 -1.96
CA LEU A 27 4.94 14.26 -2.56
C LEU A 27 4.66 15.77 -2.57
N ALA A 28 5.00 16.48 -1.48
CA ALA A 28 4.89 17.93 -1.41
C ALA A 28 5.86 18.65 -2.38
N LYS A 29 7.02 18.06 -2.69
CA LYS A 29 7.98 18.59 -3.67
C LYS A 29 7.51 18.39 -5.11
N GLU A 30 7.00 17.21 -5.44
CA GLU A 30 6.49 16.91 -6.79
C GLU A 30 5.15 17.60 -7.07
N VAL A 31 4.25 17.63 -6.07
CA VAL A 31 2.90 18.16 -6.18
C VAL A 31 2.57 19.03 -4.95
N PRO A 32 3.07 20.28 -4.89
CA PRO A 32 2.87 21.18 -3.74
C PRO A 32 1.39 21.56 -3.51
N GLY A 33 0.53 21.40 -4.51
CA GLY A 33 -0.91 21.65 -4.42
C GLY A 33 -1.76 20.42 -4.12
N PHE A 34 -1.17 19.30 -3.68
CA PHE A 34 -1.92 18.07 -3.49
C PHE A 34 -2.97 18.22 -2.36
N PRO A 35 -4.27 17.94 -2.62
CA PRO A 35 -5.37 18.37 -1.76
C PRO A 35 -5.37 17.75 -0.36
N GLN A 36 -4.70 16.61 -0.16
CA GLN A 36 -4.65 15.94 1.14
C GLN A 36 -3.33 16.13 1.88
N LEU A 37 -2.40 16.97 1.42
CA LEU A 37 -1.11 17.21 2.11
C LEU A 37 -1.30 17.61 3.59
N ALA A 38 -2.26 18.50 3.86
CA ALA A 38 -2.58 18.94 5.22
C ALA A 38 -3.19 17.83 6.10
N THR A 39 -3.83 16.83 5.48
CA THR A 39 -4.37 15.66 6.19
C THR A 39 -3.25 14.67 6.48
N PHE A 40 -2.41 14.40 5.48
CA PHE A 40 -1.29 13.48 5.58
C PHE A 40 -0.25 13.95 6.58
N SER A 41 0.04 15.26 6.64
CA SER A 41 1.01 15.83 7.58
C SER A 41 0.66 15.66 9.04
N ARG A 42 -0.63 15.48 9.38
CA ARG A 42 -1.06 15.24 10.78
C ARG A 42 -0.62 13.87 11.29
N ASN A 43 -0.67 12.86 10.42
CA ASN A 43 -0.26 11.50 10.78
C ASN A 43 0.21 10.73 9.54
N PRO A 44 1.45 10.95 9.07
CA PRO A 44 1.93 10.39 7.82
C PRO A 44 1.89 8.86 7.79
N LYS A 45 2.19 8.20 8.93
CA LYS A 45 2.19 6.73 9.02
C LYS A 45 0.80 6.13 8.77
N ARG A 46 -0.27 6.79 9.24
CA ARG A 46 -1.66 6.32 9.03
C ARG A 46 -2.07 6.39 7.55
N TYR A 47 -1.49 7.32 6.81
CA TYR A 47 -1.77 7.54 5.39
C TYR A 47 -0.63 7.04 4.49
N ALA A 48 0.26 6.17 5.00
CA ALA A 48 1.43 5.71 4.27
C ALA A 48 1.07 5.11 2.90
N ASP A 49 0.03 4.27 2.89
CA ASP A 49 -0.45 3.62 1.66
C ASP A 49 -1.01 4.67 0.66
N ASP A 50 -1.80 5.63 1.14
CA ASP A 50 -2.39 6.69 0.30
C ASP A 50 -1.31 7.65 -0.26
N ILE A 51 -0.33 8.02 0.57
CA ILE A 51 0.81 8.85 0.17
C ILE A 51 1.62 8.14 -0.91
N LEU A 52 1.95 6.85 -0.70
CA LEU A 52 2.69 6.05 -1.67
C LEU A 52 1.93 5.86 -2.97
N TYR A 53 0.61 5.67 -2.90
CA TYR A 53 -0.24 5.54 -4.09
C TYR A 53 -0.28 6.83 -4.90
N ALA A 54 -0.38 7.99 -4.23
CA ALA A 54 -0.32 9.29 -4.87
C ALA A 54 1.07 9.57 -5.48
N LEU A 55 2.14 9.18 -4.78
CA LEU A 55 3.51 9.29 -5.31
C LEU A 55 3.71 8.47 -6.57
N LEU A 56 3.16 7.26 -6.66
CA LEU A 56 3.29 6.43 -7.86
C LEU A 56 2.56 7.04 -9.08
N ASP A 57 1.67 8.03 -8.88
CA ASP A 57 1.05 8.81 -9.96
C ASP A 57 1.89 10.01 -10.42
N CYS A 58 2.96 10.39 -9.69
CA CYS A 58 3.84 11.51 -10.09
C CYS A 58 5.36 11.21 -10.09
N ALA A 59 5.81 10.15 -9.42
CA ALA A 59 7.22 9.75 -9.28
C ALA A 59 7.46 8.28 -9.67
N THR A 60 8.68 7.99 -10.10
CA THR A 60 9.12 6.62 -10.40
C THR A 60 9.52 5.89 -9.12
N ARG A 61 9.46 4.55 -9.15
CA ARG A 61 9.89 3.67 -8.05
C ARG A 61 11.30 3.98 -7.58
N GLU A 62 12.24 4.16 -8.51
CA GLU A 62 13.64 4.40 -8.16
C GLU A 62 13.83 5.77 -7.52
N LYS A 63 13.12 6.81 -7.99
CA LYS A 63 13.14 8.14 -7.36
C LYS A 63 12.66 8.09 -5.90
N ILE A 64 11.62 7.32 -5.62
CA ILE A 64 11.12 7.11 -4.25
C ILE A 64 12.18 6.41 -3.39
N ARG A 65 12.83 5.36 -3.91
CA ARG A 65 13.90 4.63 -3.20
C ARG A 65 15.11 5.50 -2.90
N GLU A 66 15.57 6.26 -3.88
CA GLU A 66 16.69 7.19 -3.74
C GLU A 66 16.39 8.25 -2.68
N TYR A 67 15.20 8.84 -2.72
CA TYR A 67 14.81 9.84 -1.73
C TYR A 67 14.78 9.25 -0.31
N ARG A 68 14.19 8.06 -0.13
CA ARG A 68 14.20 7.36 1.16
C ARG A 68 15.62 7.11 1.66
N ARG A 69 16.51 6.58 0.81
CA ARG A 69 17.92 6.35 1.17
C ARG A 69 18.63 7.64 1.57
N ALA A 70 18.43 8.71 0.81
CA ALA A 70 19.04 10.01 1.07
C ALA A 70 18.57 10.61 2.41
N MET A 71 17.28 10.51 2.72
CA MET A 71 16.72 11.07 3.96
C MET A 71 17.09 10.24 5.19
N ILE A 72 17.10 8.91 5.08
CA ILE A 72 17.58 8.01 6.14
C ILE A 72 19.06 8.27 6.43
N ALA A 73 19.89 8.38 5.40
CA ALA A 73 21.31 8.69 5.57
C ALA A 73 21.51 10.07 6.23
N LYS A 74 20.73 11.07 5.81
CA LYS A 74 20.78 12.41 6.40
C LYS A 74 20.35 12.42 7.87
N GLU A 75 19.32 11.66 8.22
CA GLU A 75 18.86 11.52 9.61
C GLU A 75 19.90 10.78 10.47
N ALA A 76 20.57 9.77 9.90
CA ALA A 76 21.64 9.06 10.59
C ALA A 76 22.85 9.97 10.89
N GLU A 77 23.21 10.87 9.98
CA GLU A 77 24.25 11.89 10.20
C GLU A 77 23.85 12.88 11.32
N ASP A 78 22.61 13.42 11.29
CA ASP A 78 22.10 14.35 12.33
C ASP A 78 21.98 13.67 13.71
N ALA A 79 21.59 12.39 13.74
CA ALA A 79 21.54 11.59 14.96
C ALA A 79 22.93 11.26 15.51
N GLY A 80 23.94 11.14 14.64
CA GLY A 80 25.35 10.94 15.01
C GLY A 80 25.96 12.18 15.66
N GLU A 81 25.66 13.37 15.14
CA GLU A 81 26.13 14.65 15.71
C GLU A 81 25.49 14.96 17.08
N LYS A 82 24.25 14.50 17.33
CA LYS A 82 23.54 14.71 18.62
C LYS A 82 24.10 13.93 19.82
N LYS A 83 25.10 13.05 19.65
CA LYS A 83 25.80 12.39 20.78
C LYS A 83 27.06 13.12 21.27
N THR A 84 27.46 14.24 20.66
CA THR A 84 28.69 14.97 21.03
C THR A 84 28.52 16.40 21.53
N GLU A 85 27.31 16.93 21.67
CA GLU A 85 27.12 18.24 22.33
C GLU A 85 26.44 18.11 23.68
N ALA A 86 27.27 17.90 24.70
CA ALA A 86 26.96 18.33 26.05
C ALA A 86 26.82 19.88 26.08
N PRO A 87 25.90 20.44 26.88
CA PRO A 87 25.62 21.87 26.88
C PRO A 87 26.70 22.60 27.72
N ALA A 88 27.70 23.16 27.06
CA ALA A 88 28.58 24.15 27.68
C ALA A 88 27.91 25.53 27.61
N ALA A 89 27.59 26.05 28.78
CA ALA A 89 27.06 27.38 28.99
C ALA A 89 28.05 28.47 28.54
N GLU A 90 27.56 29.46 27.80
CA GLU A 90 27.98 30.85 27.97
C GLU A 90 26.88 31.82 27.46
N LYS A 91 26.33 32.61 28.40
CA LYS A 91 25.59 33.87 28.18
C LYS A 91 26.62 35.03 28.06
N PRO A 92 26.29 36.35 27.87
CA PRO A 92 24.98 37.04 27.92
C PRO A 92 24.75 38.20 26.90
N ALA A 93 23.48 38.61 26.71
CA ALA A 93 23.08 40.02 26.44
C ALA A 93 21.54 40.14 26.64
N GLU A 94 21.08 40.72 27.75
CA GLU A 94 20.69 42.14 27.90
C GLU A 94 19.26 42.45 27.40
N LYS A 95 18.28 42.45 28.31
CA LYS A 95 17.21 43.47 28.32
C LYS A 95 16.49 43.59 29.66
N LYS A 96 16.37 44.86 30.08
CA LYS A 96 15.85 45.41 31.33
C LYS A 96 14.34 45.21 31.56
N GLN A 97 13.97 45.37 32.83
CA GLN A 97 12.68 45.81 33.44
C GLN A 97 11.98 44.66 34.20
N GLN A 98 11.41 44.80 35.40
CA GLN A 98 11.22 45.88 36.37
C GLN A 98 10.82 45.18 37.70
N MET A 99 11.24 45.68 38.86
CA MET A 99 10.62 45.32 40.16
C MET A 99 9.35 46.17 40.38
N PRO A 100 8.41 45.76 41.26
CA PRO A 100 8.49 46.27 42.63
C PRO A 100 8.10 45.28 43.75
N LYS A 101 8.36 45.77 44.97
CA LYS A 101 8.38 45.18 46.31
C LYS A 101 7.02 44.75 46.89
N GLY A 102 7.11 43.87 47.90
CA GLY A 102 6.22 43.70 49.06
C GLY A 102 6.65 42.43 49.81
N GLU A 103 7.44 42.47 50.90
CA GLU A 103 7.18 42.94 52.27
C GLU A 103 5.98 42.24 52.96
N THR A 104 6.25 41.15 53.70
CA THR A 104 5.61 40.71 54.97
C THR A 104 6.47 39.59 55.59
N THR A 105 7.37 39.85 56.55
CA THR A 105 7.21 39.67 58.03
C THR A 105 7.14 38.23 58.58
N HIS A 106 8.21 37.87 59.34
CA HIS A 106 8.31 36.94 60.49
C HIS A 106 8.04 35.42 60.25
N ALA A 107 8.69 34.44 60.88
CA ALA A 107 9.38 34.36 62.17
C ALA A 107 10.42 33.22 62.21
N GLU A 108 11.19 33.22 63.30
CA GLU A 108 12.31 32.39 63.74
C GLU A 108 12.28 30.86 63.49
N GLY A 109 13.50 30.29 63.42
CA GLY A 109 13.76 28.87 63.60
C GLY A 109 15.24 28.53 63.50
N THR A 110 15.96 28.70 64.60
CA THR A 110 17.31 28.19 64.95
C THR A 110 17.69 26.84 64.30
N GLY A 111 18.92 26.70 63.76
CA GLY A 111 19.53 25.42 63.35
C GLY A 111 20.05 24.61 64.56
N PRO A 112 21.07 23.72 64.43
CA PRO A 112 21.48 22.79 63.36
C PRO A 112 21.46 21.31 63.85
N HIS A 113 21.40 20.28 62.97
CA HIS A 113 21.76 18.91 63.39
C HIS A 113 22.23 18.03 62.22
N ASP A 114 23.40 17.44 62.43
CA ASP A 114 24.07 16.38 61.66
C ASP A 114 23.29 15.06 61.60
N ASP A 115 23.80 14.13 60.79
CA ASP A 115 23.54 12.68 60.75
C ASP A 115 22.19 12.22 60.17
N ILE A 116 22.24 11.65 58.94
CA ILE A 116 21.48 10.46 58.52
C ILE A 116 22.32 9.72 57.45
N GLU A 117 22.95 8.65 57.94
CA GLU A 117 23.04 7.30 57.36
C GLU A 117 23.32 7.12 55.86
N LYS A 118 24.57 6.74 55.60
CA LYS A 118 25.01 5.61 54.76
C LYS A 118 23.86 4.69 54.24
N PRO A 119 23.70 4.52 52.90
CA PRO A 119 23.04 3.34 52.36
C PRO A 119 24.10 2.30 52.00
N GLU A 120 24.16 1.22 52.78
CA GLU A 120 24.80 -0.04 52.38
C GLU A 120 23.70 -1.09 52.39
N THR A 121 23.43 -1.70 51.23
CA THR A 121 23.18 -3.15 50.98
C THR A 121 22.30 -3.37 49.74
N VAL A 122 22.82 -4.23 48.86
CA VAL A 122 22.32 -4.70 47.57
C VAL A 122 21.11 -5.65 47.74
N PRO A 123 20.30 -5.83 46.69
CA PRO A 123 20.21 -7.18 46.11
C PRO A 123 20.26 -7.11 44.58
N ALA A 124 21.46 -7.21 44.00
CA ALA A 124 21.66 -7.21 42.55
C ALA A 124 21.44 -8.60 41.91
N ASP A 125 21.35 -9.67 42.70
CA ASP A 125 21.38 -11.05 42.18
C ASP A 125 20.08 -11.51 41.50
N ASN A 126 18.90 -11.06 41.93
CA ASN A 126 17.64 -11.47 41.28
C ASN A 126 17.45 -10.84 39.88
N SER A 127 17.94 -9.61 39.69
CA SER A 127 17.81 -8.91 38.41
C SER A 127 18.67 -9.54 37.31
N ALA A 128 19.78 -10.18 37.66
CA ALA A 128 20.67 -10.82 36.68
C ALA A 128 20.07 -12.12 36.12
N GLU A 129 19.38 -12.91 36.93
CA GLU A 129 18.71 -14.15 36.49
C GLU A 129 17.48 -13.86 35.61
N GLU A 130 16.67 -12.84 35.94
CA GLU A 130 15.54 -12.42 35.10
C GLU A 130 16.01 -11.92 33.72
N LEU A 131 17.14 -11.21 33.65
CA LEU A 131 17.71 -10.75 32.38
C LEU A 131 18.18 -11.91 31.50
N LYS A 132 18.74 -12.98 32.08
CA LYS A 132 19.12 -14.18 31.32
C LYS A 132 17.90 -14.89 30.75
N GLN A 133 16.86 -15.08 31.55
CA GLN A 133 15.61 -15.69 31.08
C GLN A 133 14.95 -14.87 29.96
N ALA A 134 14.94 -13.54 30.10
CA ALA A 134 14.45 -12.65 29.06
C ALA A 134 15.29 -12.71 27.77
N LEU A 135 16.60 -12.94 27.88
CA LEU A 135 17.49 -13.10 26.74
C LEU A 135 17.21 -14.43 26.02
N ASP A 136 17.10 -15.54 26.76
CA ASP A 136 16.78 -16.86 26.20
C ASP A 136 15.40 -16.85 25.52
N GLU A 137 14.38 -16.19 26.11
CA GLU A 137 13.07 -16.05 25.48
C GLU A 137 13.11 -15.18 24.22
N ALA A 138 13.90 -14.10 24.24
CA ALA A 138 14.09 -13.25 23.07
C ALA A 138 14.80 -13.98 21.93
N GLU A 139 15.77 -14.85 22.25
CA GLU A 139 16.47 -15.70 21.28
C GLU A 139 15.53 -16.73 20.65
N ALA A 140 14.75 -17.46 21.47
CA ALA A 140 13.75 -18.40 20.96
C ALA A 140 12.71 -17.71 20.06
N ARG A 141 12.30 -16.49 20.42
CA ARG A 141 11.38 -15.69 19.59
C ARG A 141 12.03 -15.22 18.29
N ALA A 142 13.33 -14.94 18.30
CA ALA A 142 14.06 -14.58 17.09
C ALA A 142 14.16 -15.77 16.13
N GLU A 143 14.46 -16.98 16.63
CA GLU A 143 14.46 -18.21 15.81
C GLU A 143 13.08 -18.51 15.21
N GLU A 144 12.00 -18.36 15.98
CA GLU A 144 10.63 -18.53 15.45
C GLU A 144 10.29 -17.49 14.38
N ALA A 145 10.77 -16.25 14.55
CA ALA A 145 10.57 -15.20 13.56
C ALA A 145 11.33 -15.47 12.26
N GLU A 146 12.52 -16.07 12.34
CA GLU A 146 13.30 -16.50 11.18
C GLU A 146 12.59 -17.62 10.41
N GLN A 147 12.14 -18.67 11.11
CA GLN A 147 11.37 -19.77 10.48
C GLN A 147 10.11 -19.26 9.77
N ARG A 148 9.38 -18.33 10.39
CA ARG A 148 8.21 -17.69 9.76
C ARG A 148 8.58 -16.85 8.55
N ALA A 149 9.77 -16.26 8.52
CA ALA A 149 10.24 -15.50 7.36
C ALA A 149 10.56 -16.45 6.20
N ASP A 150 11.22 -17.57 6.46
CA ASP A 150 11.52 -18.61 5.46
C ASP A 150 10.22 -19.18 4.87
N GLU A 151 9.25 -19.57 5.70
CA GLU A 151 7.93 -20.04 5.23
C GLU A 151 7.20 -19.00 4.38
N ALA A 152 7.33 -17.71 4.72
CA ALA A 152 6.72 -16.63 3.95
C ALA A 152 7.42 -16.42 2.60
N GLU A 153 8.72 -16.67 2.51
CA GLU A 153 9.48 -16.66 1.25
C GLU A 153 9.03 -17.82 0.35
N GLU A 154 8.97 -19.04 0.87
CA GLU A 154 8.48 -20.21 0.11
C GLU A 154 7.05 -20.01 -0.41
N ALA A 155 6.15 -19.48 0.42
CA ALA A 155 4.77 -19.20 0.02
C ALA A 155 4.69 -18.13 -1.08
N ARG A 156 5.63 -17.18 -1.10
CA ARG A 156 5.72 -16.15 -2.14
C ARG A 156 6.18 -16.76 -3.46
N ASP A 157 7.20 -17.61 -3.43
CA ASP A 157 7.71 -18.29 -4.62
C ASP A 157 6.64 -19.20 -5.25
N GLU A 158 5.87 -19.93 -4.44
CA GLU A 158 4.74 -20.73 -4.93
C GLU A 158 3.64 -19.84 -5.56
N ALA A 159 3.36 -18.69 -4.96
CA ALA A 159 2.39 -17.74 -5.50
C ALA A 159 2.85 -17.14 -6.84
N GLU A 160 4.15 -16.88 -6.99
CA GLU A 160 4.77 -16.40 -8.22
C GLU A 160 4.67 -17.46 -9.33
N ALA A 161 5.03 -18.71 -9.05
CA ALA A 161 4.90 -19.81 -9.99
C ALA A 161 3.44 -20.00 -10.47
N ARG A 162 2.45 -19.91 -9.56
CA ARG A 162 1.03 -19.95 -9.96
C ARG A 162 0.62 -18.77 -10.83
N ALA A 163 1.19 -17.59 -10.62
CA ALA A 163 0.88 -16.42 -11.43
C ALA A 163 1.42 -16.59 -12.86
N GLU A 164 2.63 -17.11 -13.02
CA GLU A 164 3.22 -17.43 -14.33
C GLU A 164 2.41 -18.48 -15.09
N GLU A 165 1.96 -19.55 -14.41
CA GLU A 165 1.09 -20.56 -15.02
C GLU A 165 -0.25 -19.95 -15.48
N ALA A 166 -0.83 -19.07 -14.67
CA ALA A 166 -2.07 -18.39 -15.01
C ALA A 166 -1.92 -17.44 -16.21
N GLU A 167 -0.76 -16.81 -16.36
CA GLU A 167 -0.42 -15.97 -17.52
C GLU A 167 -0.32 -16.81 -18.80
N GLN A 168 0.45 -17.91 -18.77
CA GLN A 168 0.56 -18.82 -19.91
C GLN A 168 -0.81 -19.36 -20.37
N ARG A 169 -1.68 -19.69 -19.40
CA ARG A 169 -3.04 -20.14 -19.70
C ARG A 169 -3.92 -19.03 -20.29
N ALA A 170 -3.69 -17.78 -19.91
CA ALA A 170 -4.40 -16.65 -20.48
C ALA A 170 -3.99 -16.42 -21.93
N ASP A 171 -2.70 -16.51 -22.24
CA ASP A 171 -2.16 -16.40 -23.59
C ASP A 171 -2.72 -17.51 -24.50
N GLU A 172 -2.70 -18.77 -24.05
CA GLU A 172 -3.28 -19.90 -24.80
C GLU A 172 -4.79 -19.70 -25.05
N ALA A 173 -5.51 -19.14 -24.08
CA ALA A 173 -6.93 -18.84 -24.22
C ALA A 173 -7.21 -17.69 -25.20
N GLU A 174 -6.30 -16.73 -25.33
CA GLU A 174 -6.35 -15.66 -26.33
C GLU A 174 -6.14 -16.23 -27.74
N GLU A 175 -5.09 -17.03 -27.94
CA GLU A 175 -4.83 -17.70 -29.22
C GLU A 175 -6.01 -18.57 -29.67
N ALA A 176 -6.62 -19.32 -28.75
CA ALA A 176 -7.79 -20.13 -29.04
C ALA A 176 -9.02 -19.31 -29.46
N ARG A 177 -9.17 -18.08 -28.92
CA ARG A 177 -10.25 -17.16 -29.31
C ARG A 177 -10.02 -16.60 -30.70
N ASP A 178 -8.81 -16.18 -31.00
CA ASP A 178 -8.45 -15.66 -32.32
C ASP A 178 -8.67 -16.73 -33.41
N GLU A 179 -8.30 -17.98 -33.14
CA GLU A 179 -8.55 -19.08 -34.07
C GLU A 179 -10.05 -19.36 -34.25
N ALA A 180 -10.83 -19.30 -33.16
CA ALA A 180 -12.28 -19.46 -33.23
C ALA A 180 -12.95 -18.32 -34.01
N GLU A 181 -12.47 -17.08 -33.85
CA GLU A 181 -12.94 -15.93 -34.60
C GLU A 181 -12.63 -16.08 -36.10
N ALA A 182 -11.40 -16.49 -36.44
CA ALA A 182 -11.03 -16.73 -37.83
C ALA A 182 -11.93 -17.79 -38.50
N ARG A 183 -12.21 -18.90 -37.80
CA ARG A 183 -13.17 -19.91 -38.28
C ARG A 183 -14.57 -19.35 -38.44
N ALA A 184 -15.05 -18.53 -37.50
CA ALA A 184 -16.37 -17.91 -37.59
C ALA A 184 -16.46 -17.00 -38.83
N GLN A 185 -15.46 -16.17 -39.07
CA GLN A 185 -15.40 -15.31 -40.26
C GLN A 185 -15.40 -16.12 -41.56
N GLU A 186 -14.67 -17.22 -41.63
CA GLU A 186 -14.68 -18.12 -42.79
C GLU A 186 -16.08 -18.72 -43.04
N THR A 187 -16.78 -19.15 -41.98
CA THR A 187 -18.15 -19.68 -42.10
C THR A 187 -19.15 -18.62 -42.56
N GLU A 188 -19.02 -17.37 -42.11
CA GLU A 188 -19.87 -16.27 -42.56
C GLU A 188 -19.66 -15.98 -44.05
N GLN A 189 -18.41 -15.92 -44.51
CA GLN A 189 -18.09 -15.72 -45.92
C GLN A 189 -18.65 -16.86 -46.80
N ALA A 190 -18.53 -18.12 -46.37
CA ALA A 190 -19.08 -19.26 -47.08
C ALA A 190 -20.61 -19.20 -47.22
N LEU A 191 -21.32 -18.80 -46.15
CA LEU A 191 -22.77 -18.61 -46.18
C LEU A 191 -23.19 -17.44 -47.08
N GLU A 192 -22.40 -16.36 -47.11
CA GLU A 192 -22.68 -15.21 -47.99
C GLU A 192 -22.49 -15.57 -49.47
N GLU A 193 -21.47 -16.38 -49.79
CA GLU A 193 -21.28 -16.94 -51.14
C GLU A 193 -22.43 -17.87 -51.55
N GLU A 194 -22.90 -18.73 -50.65
CA GLU A 194 -24.02 -19.64 -50.93
C GLU A 194 -25.30 -18.84 -51.23
N LYS A 195 -25.61 -17.82 -50.40
CA LYS A 195 -26.75 -16.91 -50.62
C LYS A 195 -26.67 -16.18 -51.96
N LYS A 196 -25.48 -15.72 -52.37
CA LYS A 196 -25.28 -15.12 -53.69
C LYS A 196 -25.53 -16.11 -54.84
N LYS A 197 -25.10 -17.37 -54.69
CA LYS A 197 -25.31 -18.43 -55.70
C LYS A 197 -26.77 -18.89 -55.77
N GLU A 198 -27.51 -18.85 -54.67
CA GLU A 198 -28.94 -19.20 -54.62
C GLU A 198 -29.82 -18.11 -55.27
N LEU A 199 -29.52 -16.83 -55.02
CA LEU A 199 -30.22 -15.69 -55.64
C LEU A 199 -30.04 -15.62 -57.17
N ALA A 200 -28.91 -16.12 -57.70
CA ALA A 200 -28.62 -16.14 -59.13
C ALA A 200 -29.34 -17.28 -59.90
N LYS A 201 -29.87 -18.28 -59.20
CA LYS A 201 -30.53 -19.45 -59.83
C LYS A 201 -32.04 -19.34 -59.95
N VAL A 202 -32.68 -18.25 -59.49
CA VAL A 202 -34.13 -18.08 -59.63
C VAL A 202 -34.46 -17.61 -61.06
N PRO A 203 -35.04 -18.45 -61.94
CA PRO A 203 -35.50 -17.97 -63.24
C PRO A 203 -36.80 -17.19 -63.05
N VAL A 204 -36.85 -16.03 -63.70
CA VAL A 204 -38.04 -15.20 -63.86
C VAL A 204 -39.21 -15.96 -64.51
N LYS A 205 -40.43 -15.55 -64.10
CA LYS A 205 -41.80 -15.85 -64.62
C LYS A 205 -42.49 -16.99 -63.85
N SER A 206 -43.65 -16.81 -63.22
CA SER A 206 -44.88 -16.28 -63.84
C SER A 206 -45.94 -15.89 -62.79
N LYS A 207 -46.76 -14.89 -63.14
CA LYS A 207 -48.03 -14.58 -62.48
C LYS A 207 -48.90 -15.84 -62.37
N SER A 208 -49.36 -16.20 -61.17
CA SER A 208 -50.55 -17.04 -61.02
C SER A 208 -51.43 -16.52 -59.89
N LYS A 209 -52.72 -16.50 -60.20
CA LYS A 209 -53.84 -15.85 -59.53
C LYS A 209 -54.42 -16.85 -58.53
N ARG A 210 -55.01 -16.34 -57.43
CA ARG A 210 -56.09 -16.97 -56.64
C ARG A 210 -55.69 -18.13 -55.71
N ASN A 211 -55.83 -17.94 -54.39
CA ASN A 211 -56.93 -18.56 -53.63
C ASN A 211 -57.02 -17.99 -52.19
N THR A 212 -58.16 -17.39 -51.88
CA THR A 212 -58.60 -17.08 -50.52
C THR A 212 -59.04 -18.35 -49.81
N ARG A 213 -58.35 -18.75 -48.74
CA ARG A 213 -58.95 -19.62 -47.71
C ARG A 213 -58.70 -19.02 -46.33
N LYS A 214 -59.75 -18.40 -45.79
CA LYS A 214 -59.91 -18.19 -44.35
C LYS A 214 -59.94 -19.57 -43.69
N SER A 215 -58.99 -19.88 -42.83
CA SER A 215 -59.12 -20.95 -41.84
C SER A 215 -59.36 -20.31 -40.48
N THR A 216 -60.60 -20.48 -40.04
CA THR A 216 -61.15 -20.19 -38.72
C THR A 216 -60.73 -21.24 -37.69
N GLY A 217 -60.49 -20.82 -36.44
CA GLY A 217 -60.41 -21.69 -35.24
C GLY A 217 -59.06 -22.42 -35.10
N THR A 218 -58.47 -22.59 -33.91
CA THR A 218 -59.12 -22.91 -32.63
C THR A 218 -58.22 -22.51 -31.46
N THR A 219 -58.87 -22.06 -30.39
CA THR A 219 -58.41 -21.66 -29.06
C THR A 219 -57.76 -22.79 -28.24
N SER A 220 -56.81 -22.46 -27.33
CA SER A 220 -56.69 -22.94 -25.91
C SER A 220 -55.24 -22.78 -25.45
N SER A 221 -54.86 -21.81 -24.61
CA SER A 221 -55.07 -21.68 -23.14
C SER A 221 -54.59 -22.87 -22.32
N THR A 222 -53.44 -22.72 -21.66
CA THR A 222 -53.07 -23.27 -20.33
C THR A 222 -51.66 -22.76 -20.00
N ARG A 223 -51.24 -22.43 -18.77
CA ARG A 223 -51.83 -22.06 -17.48
C ARG A 223 -50.60 -21.67 -16.65
N LYS A 224 -50.56 -20.47 -16.06
CA LYS A 224 -49.51 -20.13 -15.08
C LYS A 224 -49.67 -21.02 -13.84
N SER A 225 -48.64 -21.79 -13.52
CA SER A 225 -48.49 -22.38 -12.19
C SER A 225 -47.69 -21.41 -11.30
N LYS A 226 -48.08 -21.42 -10.03
CA LYS A 226 -47.71 -20.48 -8.98
C LYS A 226 -46.45 -20.96 -8.27
#